data_AF-A0A0P4VKG6-F1
#
_entry.id   AF-A0A0P4VKG6-F1
#
_cell.length_a   1.000
_cell.length_b   1.000
_cell.length_c   1.000
_cell.angle_alpha   90.00
_cell.angle_beta   90.00
_cell.angle_gamma   90.00
#
_symmetry.space_group_name_H-M   'P 1'
#
loop_
_entity.id
_entity.type
_entity.pdbx_description
1 polymer ?
#
loop_
_entity_poly.entity_id
_entity_poly.type
_entity_poly.pdbx_seq_one_letter_code
_entity_poly.pdbx_strand_id
1 'polypeptide(L)'
;DKEENLQLAEASKDTSTLQPHCHITKASKEIAGFTGLSDALKRLDWRAAVRDRRRFNYICKLLDLLCSERPFSDLPGGVQRVLFTMVEEVAHQIRASQENTEVLRRLIFQLDGLIECACWGRPLGSTQLWARHLAVIRRINSIADSMIIRKPETSPRLDELPEECIREILLRLVNHK
;
A
#
# COMPACT_ATOMS: atom_id res chain seq x y z
N ASP A 1 -66.38 -35.64 -22.11
CA ASP A 1 -66.87 -34.61 -23.02
C ASP A 1 -66.94 -33.25 -22.34
N LYS A 2 -66.09 -32.33 -22.82
CA LYS A 2 -66.24 -30.86 -22.74
C LYS A 2 -66.12 -30.27 -21.32
N GLU A 3 -64.93 -30.25 -20.72
CA GLU A 3 -63.95 -29.15 -20.90
C GLU A 3 -63.89 -28.58 -22.33
N GLU A 4 -64.74 -27.59 -22.60
CA GLU A 4 -64.48 -26.56 -23.59
C GLU A 4 -65.55 -25.47 -23.45
N ASN A 5 -65.11 -24.22 -23.58
CA ASN A 5 -65.95 -23.05 -23.84
C ASN A 5 -66.43 -22.20 -22.64
N LEU A 6 -65.48 -21.73 -21.84
CA LEU A 6 -65.48 -20.32 -21.45
C LEU A 6 -64.19 -19.67 -21.97
N GLN A 7 -64.18 -19.43 -23.27
CA GLN A 7 -63.22 -18.55 -23.92
C GLN A 7 -63.96 -17.26 -24.30
N LEU A 8 -63.26 -16.13 -24.17
CA LEU A 8 -63.41 -14.90 -24.95
C LEU A 8 -64.38 -13.81 -24.44
N ALA A 9 -63.93 -13.09 -23.42
CA ALA A 9 -63.94 -11.63 -23.33
C ALA A 9 -63.13 -11.32 -22.05
N GLU A 10 -61.98 -10.67 -22.04
CA GLU A 10 -61.69 -9.38 -22.65
C GLU A 10 -60.19 -9.34 -23.02
N ALA A 11 -59.93 -9.03 -24.28
CA ALA A 11 -58.62 -8.66 -24.75
C ALA A 11 -58.24 -7.28 -24.20
N SER A 12 -56.93 -7.11 -23.99
CA SER A 12 -56.20 -5.84 -23.98
C SER A 12 -56.09 -5.14 -22.62
N LYS A 13 -54.98 -5.39 -21.93
CA LYS A 13 -54.14 -4.28 -21.44
C LYS A 13 -52.73 -4.71 -21.05
N ASP A 14 -51.79 -4.02 -21.68
CA ASP A 14 -50.45 -3.71 -21.21
C ASP A 14 -49.45 -4.87 -21.08
N THR A 15 -48.95 -5.28 -22.24
CA THR A 15 -47.54 -5.71 -22.40
C THR A 15 -46.60 -4.56 -22.04
N SER A 16 -46.57 -4.18 -20.76
CA SER A 16 -45.42 -3.47 -20.22
C SER A 16 -44.28 -4.48 -20.23
N THR A 17 -43.25 -4.18 -21.01
CA THR A 17 -42.01 -4.95 -21.08
C THR A 17 -41.38 -4.97 -19.69
N LEU A 18 -41.78 -5.94 -18.86
CA LEU A 18 -41.12 -6.24 -17.62
C LEU A 18 -39.70 -6.68 -18.01
N GLN A 19 -38.75 -5.76 -17.90
CA GLN A 19 -37.34 -6.10 -18.01
C GLN A 19 -37.10 -7.24 -17.02
N PRO A 20 -36.55 -8.39 -17.45
CA PRO A 20 -36.35 -9.51 -16.56
C PRO A 20 -35.46 -9.04 -15.41
N HIS A 21 -35.99 -9.11 -14.19
CA HIS A 21 -35.25 -8.75 -12.99
C HIS A 21 -34.07 -9.71 -12.85
N CYS A 22 -32.89 -9.27 -13.26
CA CYS A 22 -31.67 -10.03 -13.07
C CYS A 22 -31.10 -9.70 -11.68
N HIS A 23 -31.01 -10.71 -10.82
CA HIS A 23 -30.17 -10.62 -9.65
C HIS A 23 -28.72 -10.77 -10.14
N ILE A 24 -27.97 -9.67 -10.18
CA ILE A 24 -26.52 -9.71 -10.41
C ILE A 24 -25.89 -10.40 -9.19
N THR A 25 -25.88 -11.72 -9.21
CA THR A 25 -25.16 -12.53 -8.22
C THR A 25 -23.80 -12.86 -8.79
N LYS A 26 -22.81 -12.12 -8.30
CA LYS A 26 -21.37 -12.39 -8.37
C LYS A 26 -20.72 -12.22 -9.74
N ALA A 27 -19.79 -11.26 -9.76
CA ALA A 27 -18.60 -11.16 -10.60
C ALA A 27 -18.46 -12.23 -11.70
N SER A 28 -18.50 -11.79 -12.97
CA SER A 28 -18.08 -12.58 -14.14
C SER A 28 -16.72 -13.25 -13.89
N LYS A 29 -16.39 -14.36 -14.56
CA LYS A 29 -15.08 -15.06 -14.41
C LYS A 29 -13.85 -14.13 -14.49
N GLU A 30 -13.95 -13.03 -15.23
CA GLU A 30 -12.91 -11.99 -15.34
C GLU A 30 -12.85 -11.04 -14.12
N ILE A 31 -13.95 -10.89 -13.39
CA ILE A 31 -14.12 -10.07 -12.18
C ILE A 31 -13.96 -10.94 -10.90
N ALA A 32 -14.19 -12.25 -10.99
CA ALA A 32 -14.14 -13.19 -9.86
C ALA A 32 -12.72 -13.51 -9.36
N GLY A 33 -11.68 -13.12 -10.09
CA GLY A 33 -10.28 -13.41 -9.74
C GLY A 33 -9.53 -12.31 -8.97
N PHE A 34 -10.15 -11.15 -8.74
CA PHE A 34 -9.49 -9.96 -8.17
C PHE A 34 -10.28 -9.31 -7.04
N THR A 35 -10.84 -10.12 -6.15
CA THR A 35 -11.82 -9.66 -5.14
C THR A 35 -11.25 -8.78 -4.01
N GLY A 36 -9.95 -8.49 -3.99
CA GLY A 36 -9.39 -7.52 -3.04
C GLY A 36 -7.90 -7.24 -3.23
N LEU A 37 -7.48 -6.02 -2.87
CA LEU A 37 -6.08 -5.57 -2.93
C LEU A 37 -5.13 -6.55 -2.25
N SER A 38 -5.55 -7.17 -1.14
CA SER A 38 -4.73 -8.16 -0.43
C SER A 38 -4.41 -9.39 -1.27
N ASP A 39 -5.35 -9.83 -2.11
CA ASP A 39 -5.16 -11.02 -2.94
C ASP A 39 -4.33 -10.69 -4.18
N ALA A 40 -4.49 -9.48 -4.73
CA ALA A 40 -3.59 -8.98 -5.76
C ALA A 40 -2.14 -8.91 -5.25
N LEU A 41 -1.92 -8.34 -4.06
CA LEU A 41 -0.58 -8.27 -3.44
C LEU A 41 0.00 -9.65 -3.11
N LYS A 42 -0.82 -10.61 -2.65
CA LYS A 42 -0.36 -12.00 -2.41
C LYS A 42 0.02 -12.74 -3.69
N ARG A 43 -0.66 -12.45 -4.81
CA ARG A 43 -0.40 -13.07 -6.12
C ARG A 43 0.79 -12.45 -6.84
N LEU A 44 1.20 -11.24 -6.45
CA LEU A 44 2.45 -10.65 -6.92
C LEU A 44 3.61 -11.54 -6.48
N ASP A 45 4.56 -11.82 -7.38
CA ASP A 45 5.82 -12.47 -7.01
C ASP A 45 6.78 -11.48 -6.33
N TRP A 46 6.29 -10.83 -5.28
CA TRP A 46 7.01 -9.78 -4.58
C TRP A 46 8.22 -10.33 -3.82
N ARG A 47 8.16 -11.59 -3.35
CA ARG A 47 9.27 -12.21 -2.62
C ARG A 47 10.50 -12.40 -3.51
N ALA A 48 10.32 -12.90 -4.73
CA ALA A 48 11.43 -12.97 -5.68
C ALA A 48 11.82 -11.57 -6.17
N ALA A 49 10.84 -10.68 -6.39
CA ALA A 49 11.10 -9.32 -6.84
C ALA A 49 11.90 -8.46 -5.84
N VAL A 50 11.75 -8.68 -4.53
CA VAL A 50 12.57 -8.00 -3.50
C VAL A 50 14.04 -8.43 -3.62
N ARG A 51 14.31 -9.69 -3.97
CA ARG A 51 15.69 -10.19 -4.10
C ARG A 51 16.35 -9.80 -5.43
N ASP A 52 15.54 -9.50 -6.45
CA ASP A 52 15.99 -9.06 -7.76
C ASP A 52 16.29 -7.55 -7.77
N ARG A 53 17.55 -7.17 -8.00
CA ARG A 53 17.99 -5.76 -8.00
C ARG A 53 17.25 -4.88 -9.00
N ARG A 54 16.81 -5.41 -10.15
CA ARG A 54 16.07 -4.64 -11.16
C ARG A 54 14.63 -4.40 -10.72
N ARG A 55 14.02 -5.38 -10.06
CA ARG A 55 12.61 -5.33 -9.65
C ARG A 55 12.40 -4.71 -8.27
N PHE A 56 13.44 -4.69 -7.45
CA PHE A 56 13.42 -4.15 -6.09
C PHE A 56 12.89 -2.70 -6.05
N ASN A 57 13.34 -1.85 -6.96
CA ASN A 57 12.90 -0.45 -7.03
C ASN A 57 11.40 -0.32 -7.30
N TYR A 58 10.80 -1.23 -8.08
CA TYR A 58 9.35 -1.25 -8.30
C TYR A 58 8.60 -1.64 -7.03
N ILE A 59 9.12 -2.58 -6.24
CA ILE A 59 8.54 -2.95 -4.94
C ILE A 59 8.63 -1.79 -3.95
N CYS A 60 9.78 -1.12 -3.88
CA CYS A 60 9.95 0.08 -3.07
C CYS A 60 8.97 1.18 -3.47
N LYS A 61 8.79 1.43 -4.77
CA LYS A 61 7.86 2.46 -5.24
C LYS A 61 6.41 2.07 -5.02
N LEU A 62 6.07 0.79 -5.13
CA LEU A 62 4.75 0.26 -4.78
C LEU A 62 4.45 0.49 -3.30
N LEU A 63 5.39 0.16 -2.41
CA LEU A 63 5.23 0.42 -0.98
C LEU A 63 5.10 1.92 -0.72
N ASP A 64 5.99 2.74 -1.27
CA ASP A 64 5.95 4.20 -1.16
C ASP A 64 4.59 4.77 -1.60
N LEU A 65 4.03 4.33 -2.73
CA LEU A 65 2.70 4.71 -3.20
C LEU A 65 1.60 4.27 -2.23
N LEU A 66 1.62 3.00 -1.81
CA LEU A 66 0.59 2.46 -0.92
C LEU A 66 0.59 3.15 0.44
N CYS A 67 1.75 3.56 0.94
CA CYS A 67 1.88 4.27 2.21
C CYS A 67 1.61 5.78 2.09
N SER A 68 1.85 6.38 0.93
CA SER A 68 1.67 7.83 0.72
C SER A 68 0.23 8.19 0.35
N GLU A 69 -0.44 7.35 -0.43
CA GLU A 69 -1.81 7.62 -0.86
C GLU A 69 -2.85 7.30 0.23
N ARG A 70 -2.59 6.27 1.04
CA ARG A 70 -3.45 5.93 2.18
C ARG A 70 -2.60 5.56 3.40
N PRO A 71 -2.93 6.09 4.59
CA PRO A 71 -2.39 5.56 5.83
C PRO A 71 -2.65 4.05 5.93
N PHE A 72 -1.69 3.26 6.42
CA PHE A 72 -1.91 1.82 6.59
C PHE A 72 -3.12 1.52 7.49
N SER A 73 -3.49 2.44 8.40
CA SER A 73 -4.68 2.34 9.24
C SER A 73 -5.97 2.15 8.45
N ASP A 74 -6.03 2.73 7.26
CA ASP A 74 -7.24 2.78 6.43
C ASP A 74 -7.35 1.55 5.52
N LEU A 75 -6.31 0.73 5.50
CA LEU A 75 -6.26 -0.50 4.71
C LEU A 75 -6.92 -1.66 5.46
N PRO A 76 -7.61 -2.59 4.76
CA PRO A 76 -8.11 -3.80 5.39
C PRO A 76 -6.99 -4.60 6.07
N GLY A 77 -7.25 -5.22 7.23
CA GLY A 77 -6.23 -5.97 7.97
C GLY A 77 -5.53 -7.07 7.16
N GLY A 78 -6.22 -7.65 6.17
CA GLY A 78 -5.61 -8.60 5.22
C GLY A 78 -4.54 -7.96 4.33
N VAL A 79 -4.73 -6.70 3.91
CA VAL A 79 -3.75 -5.90 3.15
C VAL A 79 -2.61 -5.49 4.07
N GLN A 80 -2.92 -4.95 5.26
CA GLN A 80 -1.92 -4.55 6.25
C GLN A 80 -0.93 -5.69 6.50
N ARG A 81 -1.42 -6.92 6.78
CA ARG A 81 -0.56 -8.09 6.99
C ARG A 81 0.43 -8.34 5.85
N VAL A 82 -0.03 -8.27 4.61
CA VAL A 82 0.82 -8.50 3.44
C VAL A 82 1.86 -7.39 3.34
N LEU A 83 1.46 -6.14 3.55
CA LEU A 83 2.39 -5.01 3.51
C LEU A 83 3.44 -5.05 4.61
N PHE A 84 3.06 -5.33 5.85
CA PHE A 84 4.03 -5.49 6.95
C PHE A 84 5.05 -6.59 6.63
N THR A 85 4.61 -7.68 5.99
CA THR A 85 5.52 -8.75 5.55
C THR A 85 6.43 -8.27 4.42
N MET A 86 5.91 -7.51 3.45
CA MET A 86 6.70 -6.94 2.36
C MET A 86 7.75 -5.95 2.86
N VAL A 87 7.38 -5.03 3.76
CA VAL A 87 8.28 -4.03 4.33
C VAL A 87 9.40 -4.71 5.13
N GLU A 88 9.10 -5.76 5.89
CA GLU A 88 10.10 -6.55 6.59
C GLU A 88 11.12 -7.21 5.65
N GLU A 89 10.65 -7.85 4.58
CA GLU A 89 11.55 -8.45 3.58
C GLU A 89 12.39 -7.39 2.87
N VAL A 90 11.81 -6.21 2.57
CA VAL A 90 12.55 -5.06 2.04
C VAL A 90 13.63 -4.59 3.02
N ALA A 91 13.32 -4.49 4.32
CA ALA A 91 14.30 -4.13 5.34
C ALA A 91 15.47 -5.13 5.40
N HIS A 92 15.18 -6.43 5.33
CA HIS A 92 16.21 -7.47 5.25
C HIS A 92 17.08 -7.34 3.99
N GLN A 93 16.46 -7.07 2.84
CA GLN A 93 17.18 -6.89 1.59
C GLN A 93 18.08 -5.65 1.62
N ILE A 94 17.57 -4.51 2.09
CA ILE A 94 18.35 -3.26 2.22
C ILE A 94 19.50 -3.46 3.21
N ARG A 95 19.28 -4.20 4.30
CA ARG A 95 20.38 -4.56 5.23
C ARG A 95 21.47 -5.36 4.51
N ALA A 96 21.10 -6.29 3.63
CA ALA A 96 22.06 -7.11 2.89
C ALA A 96 22.78 -6.34 1.77
N SER A 97 22.07 -5.46 1.04
CA SER A 97 22.63 -4.71 -0.08
C SER A 97 23.32 -3.40 0.32
N GLN A 98 22.93 -2.81 1.46
CA GLN A 98 23.28 -1.46 1.90
C GLN A 98 22.92 -0.35 0.88
N GLU A 99 22.00 -0.64 -0.05
CA GLU A 99 21.50 0.31 -1.05
C GLU A 99 20.08 0.77 -0.69
N ASN A 100 19.69 1.96 -1.15
CA ASN A 100 18.32 2.51 -0.96
C ASN A 100 17.88 2.69 0.51
N THR A 101 18.82 3.03 1.40
CA THR A 101 18.53 3.26 2.83
C THR A 101 17.47 4.34 3.06
N GLU A 102 17.37 5.34 2.18
CA GLU A 102 16.34 6.38 2.26
C GLU A 102 14.92 5.85 2.13
N VAL A 103 14.71 4.79 1.34
CA VAL A 103 13.39 4.15 1.21
C VAL A 103 13.01 3.51 2.54
N LEU A 104 13.94 2.79 3.18
CA LEU A 104 13.70 2.18 4.48
C LEU A 104 13.34 3.23 5.54
N ARG A 105 14.07 4.36 5.59
CA ARG A 105 13.77 5.44 6.53
C ARG A 105 12.38 6.03 6.33
N ARG A 106 11.97 6.29 5.08
CA ARG A 106 10.61 6.79 4.78
C ARG A 106 9.54 5.78 5.22
N LEU A 107 9.75 4.50 4.93
CA LEU A 107 8.82 3.44 5.34
C LEU A 107 8.73 3.34 6.87
N ILE A 108 9.86 3.43 7.59
CA ILE A 108 9.88 3.43 9.06
C ILE A 108 9.13 4.62 9.62
N PHE A 109 9.38 5.83 9.11
CA PHE A 109 8.66 7.03 9.54
C PHE A 109 7.14 6.87 9.39
N GLN A 110 6.69 6.29 8.28
CA GLN A 110 5.27 5.99 8.08
C GLN A 110 4.73 4.92 9.03
N LEU A 111 5.54 3.90 9.37
CA LEU A 111 5.17 2.87 10.33
C LEU A 111 5.10 3.40 11.77
N ASP A 112 5.99 4.32 12.15
CA ASP A 112 5.97 4.95 13.49
C ASP A 112 4.74 5.85 13.65
N GLY A 113 4.34 6.57 12.59
CA GLY A 113 3.07 7.31 12.57
C GLY A 113 1.85 6.43 12.85
N LEU A 114 1.87 5.15 12.45
CA LEU A 114 0.79 4.21 12.80
C LEU A 114 0.76 3.84 14.28
N ILE A 115 1.94 3.72 14.90
CA ILE A 115 2.05 3.48 16.34
C ILE A 115 1.46 4.67 17.08
N GLU A 116 1.84 5.88 16.70
CA GLU A 116 1.32 7.10 17.31
C GLU A 116 -0.21 7.20 17.18
N CYS A 117 -0.78 6.91 16.00
CA CYS A 117 -2.24 6.86 15.85
C CYS A 117 -2.91 5.80 16.74
N ALA A 118 -2.29 4.65 16.93
CA ALA A 118 -2.80 3.61 17.83
C ALA A 118 -2.69 3.99 19.31
N CYS A 119 -1.76 4.87 19.70
CA CYS A 119 -1.62 5.37 21.06
C CYS A 119 -2.81 6.24 21.50
N TRP A 120 -3.51 6.87 20.55
CA TRP A 120 -4.64 7.76 20.81
C TRP A 120 -6.02 7.14 20.49
N GLY A 121 -6.08 5.83 20.25
CA GLY A 121 -7.31 5.14 19.83
C GLY A 121 -7.30 3.63 20.09
N ARG A 122 -8.22 2.89 19.45
CA ARG A 122 -8.15 1.42 19.47
C ARG A 122 -7.03 0.94 18.52
N PRO A 123 -6.21 -0.02 18.96
CA PRO A 123 -5.18 -0.61 18.09
C PRO A 123 -5.79 -1.17 16.80
N LEU A 124 -5.05 -1.10 15.69
CA LEU A 124 -5.56 -1.55 14.38
C LEU A 124 -5.92 -3.04 14.41
N GLY A 125 -7.20 -3.32 14.17
CA GLY A 125 -7.74 -4.68 14.15
C GLY A 125 -7.83 -5.32 15.54
N SER A 126 -7.73 -6.66 15.59
CA SER A 126 -7.73 -7.38 16.88
C SER A 126 -6.44 -7.10 17.67
N THR A 127 -6.50 -7.17 18.99
CA THR A 127 -5.32 -7.01 19.87
C THR A 127 -4.18 -7.96 19.48
N GLN A 128 -4.51 -9.18 19.06
CA GLN A 128 -3.52 -10.16 18.60
C GLN A 128 -2.88 -9.77 17.26
N LEU A 129 -3.66 -9.21 16.33
CA LEU A 129 -3.14 -8.70 15.07
C LEU A 129 -2.20 -7.51 15.31
N TRP A 130 -2.61 -6.58 16.17
CA TRP A 130 -1.79 -5.44 16.55
C TRP A 130 -0.47 -5.85 17.20
N ALA A 131 -0.49 -6.81 18.13
CA ALA A 131 0.73 -7.33 18.75
C ALA A 131 1.71 -7.88 17.70
N ARG A 132 1.21 -8.52 16.64
CA ARG A 132 2.04 -8.99 15.52
C ARG A 132 2.60 -7.83 14.70
N HIS A 133 1.80 -6.79 14.40
CA HIS A 133 2.27 -5.60 13.70
C HIS A 133 3.38 -4.89 14.49
N LEU A 134 3.19 -4.71 15.80
CA LEU A 134 4.19 -4.10 16.66
C LEU A 134 5.49 -4.92 16.72
N ALA A 135 5.39 -6.25 16.72
CA ALA A 135 6.57 -7.12 16.65
C ALA A 135 7.31 -7.00 15.30
N VAL A 136 6.61 -6.79 14.18
CA VAL A 136 7.23 -6.51 12.88
C VAL A 136 7.92 -5.14 12.91
N ILE A 137 7.25 -4.09 13.40
CA ILE A 137 7.84 -2.74 13.46
C ILE A 137 9.11 -2.72 14.31
N ARG A 138 9.10 -3.38 15.48
CA ARG A 138 10.30 -3.50 16.32
C ARG A 138 11.45 -4.21 15.61
N ARG A 139 11.17 -5.26 14.84
CA ARG A 139 12.20 -5.96 14.06
C ARG A 139 12.77 -5.08 12.95
N ILE A 140 11.92 -4.33 12.24
CA ILE A 140 12.36 -3.38 11.22
C ILE A 140 13.22 -2.26 11.83
N ASN A 141 12.80 -1.68 12.96
CA ASN A 141 13.58 -0.68 13.66
C ASN A 141 14.94 -1.23 14.12
N SER A 142 14.97 -2.44 14.70
CA SER A 142 16.24 -3.10 15.05
C SER A 142 17.14 -3.35 13.83
N ILE A 143 16.56 -3.67 12.67
CA ILE A 143 17.32 -3.78 11.41
C ILE A 143 17.91 -2.43 11.04
N ALA A 144 17.13 -1.35 11.07
CA ALA A 144 17.59 -0.01 10.74
C ALA A 144 18.68 0.49 11.70
N ASP A 145 18.54 0.25 13.00
CA ASP A 145 19.54 0.60 14.00
C ASP A 145 20.86 -0.15 13.79
N SER A 146 20.78 -1.41 13.32
CA SER A 146 21.97 -2.21 13.01
C SER A 146 22.68 -1.79 11.72
N MET A 147 22.02 -0.99 10.88
CA MET A 147 22.61 -0.50 9.64
C MET A 147 23.50 0.70 9.92
N ILE A 148 24.81 0.53 9.69
CA ILE A 148 25.75 1.64 9.70
C ILE A 148 25.42 2.52 8.49
N ILE A 149 24.74 3.63 8.73
CA ILE A 149 24.56 4.69 7.74
C ILE A 149 25.95 5.26 7.47
N ARG A 150 26.65 4.68 6.50
CA ARG A 150 27.86 5.30 5.96
C ARG A 150 27.41 6.62 5.38
N LYS A 151 27.73 7.72 6.06
CA LYS A 151 27.66 9.05 5.46
C LYS A 151 28.42 8.94 4.13
N PRO A 152 27.87 9.34 2.98
CA PRO A 152 28.67 9.36 1.77
C PRO A 152 29.91 10.19 2.10
N GLU A 153 31.09 9.59 1.96
CA GLU A 153 32.39 10.24 2.21
C GLU A 153 32.45 11.60 1.51
N THR A 154 31.79 11.69 0.35
CA THR A 154 31.49 12.92 -0.38
C THR A 154 30.09 13.41 -0.02
N SER A 155 29.96 14.12 1.09
CA SER A 155 28.86 15.08 1.22
C SER A 155 29.27 16.26 0.34
N PRO A 156 28.56 16.60 -0.75
CA PRO A 156 28.98 17.69 -1.60
C PRO A 156 29.05 18.94 -0.74
N ARG A 157 30.26 19.50 -0.65
CA ARG A 157 30.49 20.69 0.15
C ARG A 157 29.82 21.87 -0.56
N LEU A 158 29.52 22.94 0.17
CA LEU A 158 28.86 24.12 -0.40
C LEU A 158 29.64 24.68 -1.60
N ASP A 159 30.96 24.53 -1.61
CA ASP A 159 31.90 24.91 -2.66
C ASP A 159 31.94 23.97 -3.88
N GLU A 160 31.28 22.80 -3.82
CA GLU A 160 31.14 21.89 -4.95
C GLU A 160 29.86 22.17 -5.77
N LEU A 161 29.02 23.10 -5.31
CA LEU A 161 27.82 23.54 -6.05
C LEU A 161 28.20 24.60 -7.10
N PRO A 162 27.50 24.64 -8.25
CA PRO A 162 27.63 25.75 -9.20
C PRO A 162 27.42 27.12 -8.53
N GLU A 163 28.12 28.15 -9.00
CA GLU A 163 28.13 29.48 -8.38
C GLU A 163 26.70 30.07 -8.29
N GLU A 164 25.86 29.75 -9.26
CA GLU A 164 24.46 30.17 -9.33
C GLU A 164 23.64 29.61 -8.16
N CYS A 165 23.88 28.35 -7.77
CA CYS A 165 23.23 27.72 -6.64
C CYS A 165 23.68 28.32 -5.30
N ILE A 166 24.98 28.59 -5.15
CA ILE A 166 25.55 29.23 -3.96
C ILE A 166 24.96 30.64 -3.77
N ARG A 167 24.91 31.42 -4.86
CA ARG A 167 24.35 32.78 -4.86
C ARG A 167 22.89 32.81 -4.45
N GLU A 168 22.08 31.90 -4.98
CA GLU A 168 20.66 31.78 -4.64
C GLU A 168 20.44 31.42 -3.16
N ILE A 169 21.27 30.52 -2.61
CA ILE A 169 21.23 30.17 -1.18
C ILE A 169 21.56 31.39 -0.32
N LEU A 170 22.63 32.12 -0.65
CA LEU A 170 23.03 33.33 0.09
C LEU A 170 21.97 34.43 0.01
N LEU A 171 21.34 34.63 -1.14
CA LEU A 171 20.24 35.59 -1.29
C LEU A 171 19.03 35.25 -0.41
N ARG A 172 18.70 33.96 -0.26
CA ARG A 172 17.63 33.53 0.64
C ARG A 172 17.98 33.68 2.11
N LEU A 173 19.24 33.49 2.50
CA LEU A 173 19.70 33.68 3.87
C LEU A 173 19.76 35.17 4.28
N VAL A 174 20.15 36.05 3.35
CA VAL A 174 20.21 37.51 3.59
C VAL A 174 18.81 38.12 3.79
N ASN A 175 17.77 37.51 3.20
CA ASN A 175 16.39 37.97 3.32
C ASN A 175 15.65 37.40 4.54
N HIS A 176 16.31 36.63 5.41
CA HIS A 176 15.71 36.13 6.64
C HIS A 176 15.83 37.18 7.76
N LYS A 177 14.88 38.12 7.80
CA LYS A 177 14.62 38.95 8.99
C LYS A 177 13.64 38.27 9.92
#